data_AF-A0A5E6NG89-F1
#
_entry.id   AF-A0A5E6NG89-F1
#
_cell.length_a   1.000
_cell.length_b   1.000
_cell.length_c   1.000
_cell.angle_alpha   90.00
_cell.angle_beta   90.00
_cell.angle_gamma   90.00
#
_symmetry.space_group_name_H-M   'P 1'
#
loop_
_entity.id
_entity.type
_entity.pdbx_description
1 polymer ?
#
loop_
_entity_poly.entity_id
_entity_poly.type
_entity_poly.pdbx_seq_one_letter_code
_entity_poly.pdbx_strand_id
1 'polypeptide(L)' 'MNQPQIIGKYKRRLTPNETKKLQSFPDDFILPSQNNIALKQLGNSVNVEVIKKLFSR' A
#
# COMPACT_ATOMS: atom_id res chain seq x y z
N MET A 1 -12.66 1.78 -11.32
CA MET A 1 -11.94 2.97 -11.81
C MET A 1 -10.56 2.97 -11.15
N ASN A 2 -9.50 2.57 -11.88
CA ASN A 2 -8.15 2.55 -11.32
C ASN A 2 -7.50 3.91 -11.57
N GLN A 3 -7.45 4.78 -10.55
CA GLN A 3 -6.61 5.98 -10.64
C GLN A 3 -5.15 5.51 -10.71
N PRO A 4 -4.42 5.77 -11.82
CA PRO A 4 -3.04 5.35 -11.92
C PRO A 4 -2.22 6.18 -10.93
N GLN A 5 -1.68 5.53 -9.90
CA GLN A 5 -0.81 6.17 -8.92
C GLN A 5 0.56 6.42 -9.55
N ILE A 6 0.70 7.54 -10.27
CA ILE A 6 1.96 7.98 -10.89
C ILE A 6 2.64 8.99 -9.96
N ILE A 7 3.90 8.71 -9.63
CA ILE A 7 4.73 9.65 -8.87
C ILE A 7 5.30 10.67 -9.86
N GLY A 8 4.79 11.90 -9.84
CA GLY A 8 5.10 12.93 -10.85
C GLY A 8 6.60 13.14 -11.08
N LYS A 9 7.38 13.30 -10.01
CA LYS A 9 8.85 13.49 -10.08
C LYS A 9 9.57 12.36 -10.82
N TYR A 10 9.12 11.12 -10.64
CA TYR A 10 9.78 9.92 -11.17
C TYR A 10 9.11 9.36 -12.43
N LYS A 11 7.98 9.94 -12.86
CA LYS A 11 7.22 9.55 -14.06
C LYS A 11 6.93 8.03 -14.15
N ARG A 12 6.77 7.37 -13.01
CA ARG A 12 6.46 5.93 -12.91
C ARG A 12 5.38 5.65 -11.89
N ARG A 13 4.84 4.43 -11.91
CA ARG A 13 3.91 3.94 -10.88
C ARG A 13 4.65 3.54 -9.60
N LEU A 14 3.93 3.60 -8.48
CA LEU A 14 4.35 2.99 -7.23
C LEU A 14 4.47 1.47 -7.38
N THR A 15 5.51 0.89 -6.79
CA THR A 15 5.66 -0.56 -6.65
C THR A 15 4.82 -1.07 -5.48
N PRO A 16 4.42 -2.36 -5.47
CA PRO A 16 3.66 -2.92 -4.35
C PRO A 16 4.35 -2.73 -2.99
N ASN A 17 5.69 -2.83 -2.95
CA ASN A 17 6.46 -2.63 -1.73
C ASN A 17 6.46 -1.17 -1.24
N GLU A 18 6.48 -0.19 -2.16
CA GLU A 18 6.32 1.21 -1.79
C GLU A 18 4.90 1.48 -1.26
N THR A 19 3.87 0.97 -1.93
CA THR A 19 2.48 1.10 -1.46
C THR A 19 2.27 0.42 -0.10
N LYS A 20 2.91 -0.74 0.14
CA LYS A 20 2.93 -1.43 1.43
C LYS A 20 3.45 -0.54 2.54
N LYS A 21 4.60 0.11 2.31
CA LYS A 21 5.20 1.06 3.25
C LYS A 21 4.31 2.28 3.48
N LEU A 22 3.70 2.83 2.42
CA LEU A 22 2.76 3.96 2.53
C LEU A 22 1.51 3.62 3.35
N GLN A 23 1.07 2.36 3.31
CA GLN A 23 -0.03 1.84 4.15
C GLN A 23 0.41 1.41 5.55
N SER A 24 1.67 1.69 5.93
CA SER A 24 2.27 1.38 7.23
C SER A 24 2.28 -0.12 7.57
N PHE A 25 2.27 -0.98 6.55
CA PHE A 25 2.46 -2.41 6.76
C PHE A 25 3.91 -2.71 7.19
N PRO A 26 4.11 -3.73 8.05
CA PRO A 26 5.44 -4.22 8.39
C PRO A 26 6.27 -4.62 7.17
N ASP A 27 7.59 -4.50 7.25
CA ASP A 27 8.50 -4.84 6.16
C ASP A 27 8.48 -6.35 5.83
N ASP A 28 8.21 -7.19 6.81
CA ASP A 28 8.04 -8.64 6.73
C ASP A 28 6.65 -9.07 6.24
N PHE A 29 5.72 -8.14 6.03
CA PHE A 29 4.40 -8.48 5.49
C PHE A 29 4.50 -9.02 4.06
N ILE A 30 3.96 -10.22 3.86
CA ILE A 30 4.02 -10.97 2.60
C ILE A 30 2.90 -10.50 1.68
N LEU A 31 3.28 -9.98 0.52
CA LEU A 31 2.34 -9.61 -0.55
C LEU A 31 2.11 -10.78 -1.51
N PRO A 32 0.97 -10.80 -2.23
CA PRO A 32 0.78 -11.71 -3.36
C PRO A 32 1.89 -11.55 -4.40
N SER A 33 2.27 -12.66 -5.04
CA SER A 33 3.30 -12.68 -6.10
C SER A 33 2.91 -11.83 -7.32
N GLN A 34 1.61 -11.66 -7.58
CA GLN A 34 1.11 -10.83 -8.67
C GLN A 34 0.93 -9.37 -8.22
N ASN A 35 1.72 -8.47 -8.82
CA ASN A 35 1.69 -7.04 -8.51
C ASN A 35 0.30 -6.40 -8.63
N ASN A 36 -0.48 -6.79 -9.64
CA ASN A 36 -1.83 -6.23 -9.85
C ASN A 36 -2.79 -6.60 -8.71
N ILE A 37 -2.69 -7.84 -8.20
CA ILE A 37 -3.50 -8.30 -7.08
C ILE A 37 -3.03 -7.62 -5.79
N ALA A 38 -1.71 -7.57 -5.56
CA ALA A 38 -1.13 -6.89 -4.40
C ALA A 38 -1.54 -5.42 -4.33
N LEU A 39 -1.43 -4.67 -5.43
CA LEU A 39 -1.84 -3.27 -5.50
C LEU A 39 -3.35 -3.08 -5.28
N LYS A 40 -4.19 -4.00 -5.78
CA LYS A 40 -5.64 -3.97 -5.53
C LYS A 40 -5.96 -4.20 -4.05
N GLN A 41 -5.32 -5.18 -3.42
CA GLN A 41 -5.51 -5.46 -1.99
C GLN A 41 -5.03 -4.30 -1.12
N LEU A 42 -3.83 -3.75 -1.41
CA LEU A 42 -3.28 -2.61 -0.69
C LEU A 42 -4.13 -1.34 -0.88
N GLY A 43 -4.67 -1.11 -2.08
CA GLY A 43 -5.55 0.02 -2.37
C GLY A 43 -6.90 -0.06 -1.65
N ASN A 44 -7.40 -1.27 -1.39
CA ASN A 44 -8.62 -1.51 -0.62
C ASN A 44 -8.37 -1.66 0.89
N SER A 45 -7.11 -1.64 1.33
CA SER A 45 -6.76 -1.80 2.73
C SER A 45 -6.82 -0.46 3.47
N VAL A 46 -6.77 -0.55 4.80
CA VAL A 46 -6.70 0.61 5.69
C VAL A 46 -5.28 0.73 6.24
N ASN A 47 -4.80 1.96 6.43
CA ASN A 47 -3.48 2.19 6.99
C ASN A 47 -3.36 1.60 8.42
N VAL A 48 -2.35 0.77 8.64
CA VAL A 48 -2.17 0.00 9.88
C VAL A 48 -1.94 0.91 11.08
N GLU A 49 -1.18 1.98 10.93
CA GLU A 49 -0.84 2.90 12.02
C GLU A 49 -2.06 3.71 12.47
N VAL A 50 -2.94 4.06 11.53
CA VAL A 50 -4.21 4.74 11.85
C VAL A 50 -5.10 3.86 12.73
N ILE A 51 -5.22 2.58 12.38
CA ILE A 51 -6.00 1.61 13.17
C ILE A 51 -5.38 1.43 14.56
N LYS A 52 -4.06 1.26 14.66
CA LYS A 52 -3.37 1.16 15.96
C LYS A 52 -3.70 2.34 16.88
N LYS A 53 -3.65 3.57 16.35
CA LYS A 53 -3.99 4.79 17.11
C LYS A 53 -5.45 4.87 17.52
N LEU A 54 -6.36 4.36 16.68
CA LEU A 54 -7.80 4.35 16.98
C LEU A 54 -8.13 3.41 18.16
N PHE A 55 -7.42 2.28 18.24
CA PHE A 55 -7.67 1.23 19.24
C PHE A 55 -6.74 1.27 20.46
N SER A 56 -5.67 2.08 20.44
CA SER A 56 -4.84 2.32 21.63
C SER A 56 -5.60 3.20 22.63
N ARG A 57 -6.34 2.56 23.54
CA ARG A 57 -6.92 3.15 24.75
C ARG A 57 -6.15 2.72 25.98
#